data_AF-A0A165F2M3-F1
#
_entry.id   AF-A0A165F2M3-F1
#
_cell.length_a   1.000
_cell.length_b   1.000
_cell.length_c   1.000
_cell.angle_alpha   90.00
_cell.angle_beta   90.00
_cell.angle_gamma   90.00
#
_symmetry.space_group_name_H-M   'P 1'
#
loop_
_entity.id
_entity.type
_entity.pdbx_description
1 polymer ?
#
loop_
_entity_poly.entity_id
_entity_poly.type
_entity_poly.pdbx_seq_one_letter_code
_entity_poly.pdbx_strand_id
1 'polypeptide(L)'
;MEAHAELIHRGCELATPAWVDNHWSLILWKLAGLVRAYPQELQTRWCWSHVVEQLLYRYEREINRGQRPALKKILEQDCGSTRAMVLTVCEINYSTRPKADDPDTMEEHPDFVLTDGWYKIRASADDCLGRATKLAKIRVGTKIAMSGIRLDAAKEGQEVLKAFEDTQLKLTGNSTCIARWYTKLGFAPTPFVPTIASLSPDGGKVPMLHITVTKMFPIGYIDAFEEGKDRPIPRCQKEEDAAMDEWMKMWEREQANECKEFEDRLHHLEALAERLDTACGYKRVSRDLLPHWVDDVLDEFEDAPDVKSLIKLRNREELSCLATAAHAKLDRERQNAQKTIEVAMESRVPPRQVRSFQVACIEDVRTWRRTPMRTGQLTVWDIAGMGDDKVQPGRNYLVTNVMPTQKGSWRKPDVESEIFLQTTRGSSWMPVP
;
A
#
# COMPACT_ATOMS: atom_id res chain seq x y z
N MET A 1 34.43 23.72 19.01
CA MET A 1 35.87 23.37 19.14
C MET A 1 36.30 23.17 20.58
N GLU A 2 36.04 24.10 21.51
CA GLU A 2 36.44 23.97 22.92
C GLU A 2 35.80 22.76 23.63
N ALA A 3 34.49 22.54 23.47
CA ALA A 3 33.80 21.43 24.12
C ALA A 3 34.28 20.05 23.65
N HIS A 4 34.68 19.95 22.38
CA HIS A 4 35.26 18.72 21.83
C HIS A 4 36.64 18.46 22.44
N ALA A 5 37.52 19.47 22.49
CA ALA A 5 38.83 19.34 23.12
C ALA A 5 38.73 18.94 24.61
N GLU A 6 37.77 19.51 25.35
CA GLU A 6 37.48 19.14 26.74
C GLU A 6 37.06 17.67 26.89
N LEU A 7 36.21 17.17 26.00
CA LEU A 7 35.81 15.76 26.01
C LEU A 7 36.99 14.82 25.72
N ILE A 8 37.83 15.15 24.73
CA ILE A 8 39.05 14.39 24.43
C ILE A 8 40.00 14.39 25.64
N HIS A 9 40.19 15.54 26.29
CA HIS A 9 41.02 15.65 27.50
C HIS A 9 40.49 14.77 28.65
N ARG A 10 39.16 14.58 28.74
CA ARG A 10 38.50 13.69 29.71
C ARG A 10 38.43 12.22 29.26
N GLY A 11 39.11 11.83 28.19
CA GLY A 11 39.22 10.45 27.72
C GLY A 11 38.07 9.99 26.81
N CYS A 12 37.24 10.89 26.29
CA CYS A 12 36.15 10.55 25.38
C CYS A 12 36.62 10.50 23.92
N GLU A 13 37.60 9.64 23.60
CA GLU A 13 38.33 9.62 22.32
C GLU A 13 37.44 9.43 21.07
N LEU A 14 36.29 8.75 21.22
CA LEU A 14 35.34 8.49 20.12
C LEU A 14 34.34 9.63 19.86
N ALA A 15 34.39 10.72 20.65
CA ALA A 15 33.48 11.84 20.48
C ALA A 15 33.92 12.70 19.29
N THR A 16 33.34 12.45 18.10
CA THR A 16 33.69 13.24 16.90
C THR A 16 33.21 14.68 17.00
N PRO A 17 33.81 15.64 16.26
CA PRO A 17 33.33 17.02 16.23
C PRO A 17 31.84 17.14 15.88
N ALA A 18 31.39 16.38 14.87
CA ALA A 18 29.98 16.35 14.46
C ALA A 18 29.04 15.81 15.55
N TRP A 19 29.48 14.80 16.31
CA TRP A 19 28.73 14.27 17.45
C TRP A 19 28.57 15.33 18.54
N VAL A 20 29.65 16.05 18.86
CA VAL A 20 29.64 17.14 19.84
C VAL A 20 28.74 18.27 19.38
N ASP A 21 28.85 18.73 18.13
CA ASP A 21 28.06 19.84 17.59
C ASP A 21 26.55 19.55 17.61
N ASN A 22 26.15 18.33 17.20
CA ASN A 22 24.77 17.90 17.27
C ASN A 22 24.23 17.95 18.71
N HIS A 23 24.91 17.30 19.66
CA HIS A 23 24.43 17.22 21.03
C HIS A 23 24.52 18.53 21.79
N TRP A 24 25.55 19.34 21.53
CA TRP A 24 25.70 20.68 22.09
C TRP A 24 24.46 21.52 21.80
N SER A 25 24.01 21.56 20.53
CA SER A 25 22.83 22.35 20.13
C SER A 25 21.57 21.91 20.88
N LEU A 26 21.36 20.60 21.06
CA LEU A 26 20.18 20.04 21.74
C LEU A 26 20.24 20.25 23.26
N ILE A 27 21.42 20.14 23.86
CA ILE A 27 21.63 20.39 25.29
C ILE A 27 21.34 21.87 25.59
N LEU A 28 21.92 22.79 24.83
CA LEU A 28 21.67 24.22 24.99
C LEU A 28 20.20 24.55 24.78
N TRP A 29 19.55 24.04 23.73
CA TRP A 29 18.13 24.31 23.52
C TRP A 29 17.26 23.85 24.68
N LYS A 30 17.54 22.66 25.23
CA LYS A 30 16.87 22.14 26.43
C LYS A 30 17.11 23.04 27.64
N LEU A 31 18.37 23.41 27.92
CA LEU A 31 18.73 24.21 29.08
C LEU A 31 18.16 25.63 29.01
N ALA A 32 18.18 26.25 27.82
CA ALA A 32 17.56 27.55 27.58
C ALA A 32 16.06 27.51 27.88
N GLY A 33 15.37 26.46 27.40
CA GLY A 33 13.96 26.23 27.68
C GLY A 33 13.67 26.05 29.18
N LEU A 34 14.50 25.26 29.88
CA LEU A 34 14.34 25.03 31.31
C LEU A 34 14.56 26.30 32.13
N VAL A 35 15.61 27.05 31.85
CA VAL A 35 15.90 28.29 32.60
C VAL A 35 14.88 29.38 32.29
N ARG A 36 14.34 29.44 31.07
CA ARG A 36 13.22 30.34 30.77
C ARG A 36 11.97 30.01 31.58
N ALA A 37 11.70 28.71 31.83
CA ALA A 37 10.59 28.27 32.65
C ALA A 37 10.87 28.38 34.16
N TYR A 38 12.13 28.26 34.56
CA TYR A 38 12.61 28.30 35.95
C TYR A 38 13.83 29.22 36.08
N PRO A 39 13.64 30.57 36.04
CA PRO A 39 14.75 31.52 36.02
C PRO A 39 15.70 31.42 37.21
N GLN A 40 15.21 30.96 38.36
CA GLN A 40 16.00 30.74 39.57
C GLN A 40 17.13 29.72 39.40
N GLU A 41 17.06 28.85 38.40
CA GLU A 41 18.07 27.82 38.14
C GLU A 41 19.15 28.27 37.13
N LEU A 42 19.10 29.52 36.63
CA LEU A 42 20.02 30.05 35.60
C LEU A 42 21.49 29.73 35.90
N GLN A 43 21.98 30.09 37.09
CA GLN A 43 23.39 29.91 37.45
C GLN A 43 23.80 28.42 37.56
N THR A 44 22.84 27.56 37.92
CA THR A 44 23.09 26.12 38.10
C THR A 44 22.98 25.32 36.81
N ARG A 45 22.10 25.71 35.89
CA ARG A 45 21.77 24.96 34.67
C ARG A 45 22.38 25.56 33.41
N TRP A 46 22.53 26.88 33.33
CA TRP A 46 23.09 27.58 32.17
C TRP A 46 24.55 27.96 32.40
N CYS A 47 25.39 26.95 32.59
CA CYS A 47 26.82 27.13 32.81
C CYS A 47 27.62 26.06 32.04
N TRP A 48 28.88 26.39 31.73
CA TRP A 48 29.78 25.54 30.95
C TRP A 48 29.90 24.13 31.53
N SER A 49 30.14 24.03 32.85
CA SER A 49 30.30 22.75 33.55
C SER A 49 29.08 21.85 33.34
N HIS A 50 27.87 22.38 33.48
CA HIS A 50 26.65 21.59 33.34
C HIS A 50 26.41 21.12 31.89
N VAL A 51 26.82 21.91 30.90
CA VAL A 51 26.77 21.48 29.49
C VAL A 51 27.76 20.33 29.24
N VAL A 52 29.00 20.45 29.73
CA VAL A 52 30.02 19.41 29.62
C VAL A 52 29.61 18.14 30.36
N GLU A 53 29.04 18.24 31.56
CA GLU A 53 28.47 17.10 32.30
C GLU A 53 27.42 16.35 31.48
N GLN A 54 26.55 17.08 30.78
CA GLN A 54 25.54 16.44 29.92
C GLN A 54 26.13 15.81 28.66
N LEU A 55 27.20 16.37 28.10
CA LEU A 55 27.94 15.74 27.01
C LEU A 55 28.60 14.43 27.48
N LEU A 56 29.28 14.45 28.63
CA LEU A 56 29.87 13.26 29.25
C LEU A 56 28.80 12.20 29.53
N TYR A 57 27.65 12.60 30.04
CA TYR A 57 26.52 11.70 30.25
C TYR A 57 26.01 11.07 28.94
N ARG A 58 25.94 11.83 27.85
CA ARG A 58 25.55 11.29 26.54
C ARG A 58 26.61 10.32 26.01
N TYR A 59 27.88 10.67 26.13
CA TYR A 59 29.00 9.81 25.71
C TYR A 59 28.97 8.47 26.46
N GLU A 60 28.85 8.52 27.79
CA GLU A 60 28.74 7.34 28.64
C GLU A 60 27.57 6.44 28.22
N ARG A 61 26.39 7.03 27.96
CA ARG A 61 25.21 6.23 27.62
C ARG A 61 25.26 5.67 26.22
N GLU A 62 25.57 6.48 25.22
CA GLU A 62 25.52 6.07 23.83
C GLU A 62 26.74 5.25 23.44
N ILE A 63 27.94 5.73 23.75
CA ILE A 63 29.20 5.15 23.29
C ILE A 63 29.63 4.02 24.24
N ASN A 64 29.82 4.31 25.53
CA ASN A 64 30.35 3.29 26.45
C ASN A 64 29.34 2.17 26.74
N ARG A 65 28.05 2.52 26.93
CA ARG A 65 27.00 1.54 27.26
C ARG A 65 26.20 1.05 26.05
N GLY A 66 26.45 1.56 24.84
CA GLY A 66 25.72 1.17 23.64
C GLY A 66 24.20 1.45 23.69
N GLN A 67 23.74 2.40 24.52
CA GLN A 67 22.31 2.72 24.65
C GLN A 67 21.86 3.64 23.52
N ARG A 68 21.46 3.03 22.41
CA ARG A 68 21.08 3.74 21.18
C ARG A 68 19.71 4.44 21.28
N PRO A 69 19.61 5.76 21.00
CA PRO A 69 18.37 6.53 20.95
C PRO A 69 17.40 6.05 19.86
N ALA A 70 16.17 6.58 19.87
CA ALA A 70 15.09 6.10 18.99
C ALA A 70 15.41 6.39 17.52
N LEU A 71 15.82 7.63 17.20
CA LEU A 71 16.14 8.01 15.82
C LEU A 71 17.39 7.31 15.31
N LYS A 72 18.39 7.10 16.16
CA LYS A 72 19.59 6.32 15.80
C LYS A 72 19.21 4.91 15.36
N LYS A 73 18.39 4.19 16.16
CA LYS A 73 17.91 2.85 15.82
C LYS A 73 17.05 2.81 14.56
N ILE A 74 16.31 3.88 14.26
CA ILE A 74 15.48 3.94 13.04
C ILE A 74 16.34 4.19 11.80
N LEU A 75 17.26 5.14 11.87
CA LEU A 75 18.12 5.55 10.76
C LEU A 75 19.17 4.48 10.41
N GLU A 76 19.67 3.76 11.42
CA GLU A 76 20.57 2.61 11.27
C GLU A 76 19.80 1.29 10.98
N GLN A 77 18.47 1.36 10.78
CA GLN A 77 17.59 0.23 10.44
C GLN A 77 17.50 -0.92 11.48
N ASP A 78 17.91 -0.72 12.74
CA ASP A 78 17.70 -1.69 13.82
C ASP A 78 16.25 -1.77 14.34
N CYS A 79 15.45 -0.74 14.09
CA CYS A 79 14.05 -0.66 14.50
C CYS A 79 13.20 0.02 13.43
N GLY A 80 11.98 -0.48 13.21
CA GLY A 80 11.04 0.16 12.28
C GLY A 80 10.52 1.51 12.78
N SER A 81 10.40 2.47 11.85
CA SER A 81 9.78 3.79 12.08
C SER A 81 8.28 3.73 12.38
N THR A 82 7.65 2.57 12.15
CA THR A 82 6.23 2.33 12.45
C THR A 82 5.96 2.22 13.95
N ARG A 83 6.99 1.99 14.77
CA ARG A 83 6.85 1.92 16.23
C ARG A 83 6.42 3.26 16.81
N ALA A 84 5.57 3.21 17.82
CA ALA A 84 5.12 4.41 18.51
C ALA A 84 6.28 5.19 19.13
N MET A 85 6.30 6.50 18.90
CA MET A 85 7.32 7.41 19.43
C MET A 85 6.78 8.82 19.62
N VAL A 86 7.53 9.62 20.39
CA VAL A 86 7.26 11.04 20.59
C VAL A 86 8.51 11.82 20.21
N LEU A 87 8.36 12.72 19.25
CA LEU A 87 9.42 13.63 18.81
C LEU A 87 8.98 15.07 19.08
N THR A 88 9.92 16.00 19.11
CA THR A 88 9.61 17.43 19.21
C THR A 88 10.07 18.17 17.95
N VAL A 89 9.28 19.17 17.55
CA VAL A 89 9.59 20.04 16.40
C VAL A 89 10.74 20.99 16.77
N CYS A 90 11.87 20.88 16.08
CA CYS A 90 13.01 21.79 16.18
C CYS A 90 12.89 22.98 15.23
N GLU A 91 12.41 22.72 14.01
CA GLU A 91 12.38 23.68 12.91
C GLU A 91 11.17 23.38 12.03
N ILE A 92 10.65 24.43 11.39
CA ILE A 92 9.57 24.35 10.42
C ILE A 92 10.04 25.10 9.19
N ASN A 93 10.37 24.34 8.16
CA ASN A 93 10.65 24.84 6.81
C ASN A 93 9.40 24.68 5.96
N TYR A 94 9.42 25.29 4.78
CA TYR A 94 8.30 25.21 3.85
C TYR A 94 8.81 24.85 2.47
N SER A 95 8.13 23.91 1.82
CA SER A 95 8.37 23.53 0.44
C SER A 95 7.09 23.58 -0.36
N THR A 96 7.20 24.02 -1.61
CA THR A 96 6.10 24.01 -2.55
C THR A 96 5.98 22.61 -3.15
N ARG A 97 4.81 21.98 -2.98
CA ARG A 97 4.52 20.65 -3.53
C ARG A 97 3.14 20.62 -4.19
N PRO A 98 2.88 19.69 -5.11
CA PRO A 98 1.54 19.47 -5.63
C PRO A 98 0.58 19.05 -4.52
N LYS A 99 -0.68 19.50 -4.57
CA LYS A 99 -1.73 18.97 -3.70
C LYS A 99 -1.95 17.48 -3.98
N ALA A 100 -2.21 16.73 -2.91
CA ALA A 100 -2.46 15.29 -3.02
C ALA A 100 -3.70 14.96 -3.88
N ASP A 101 -4.72 15.81 -3.83
CA ASP A 101 -6.00 15.62 -4.55
C ASP A 101 -6.06 16.40 -5.90
N ASP A 102 -5.08 17.26 -6.19
CA ASP A 102 -5.00 18.07 -7.41
C ASP A 102 -3.52 18.36 -7.78
N PRO A 103 -2.88 17.50 -8.59
CA PRO A 103 -1.48 17.63 -8.96
C PRO A 103 -1.14 18.92 -9.72
N ASP A 104 -2.11 19.59 -10.35
CA ASP A 104 -1.89 20.83 -11.10
C ASP A 104 -1.81 22.05 -10.16
N THR A 105 -2.36 21.93 -8.95
CA THR A 105 -2.30 22.99 -7.94
C THR A 105 -1.11 22.80 -7.01
N MET A 106 -0.15 23.75 -7.05
CA MET A 106 0.95 23.82 -6.10
C MET A 106 0.51 24.51 -4.80
N GLU A 107 0.83 23.92 -3.65
CA GLU A 107 0.63 24.53 -2.33
C GLU A 107 1.92 24.49 -1.50
N GLU A 108 2.06 25.44 -0.60
CA GLU A 108 3.13 25.46 0.39
C GLU A 108 2.80 24.51 1.54
N HIS A 109 3.65 23.50 1.76
CA HIS A 109 3.52 22.52 2.83
C HIS A 109 4.69 22.65 3.82
N PRO A 110 4.45 22.43 5.13
CA PRO A 110 5.53 22.45 6.09
C PRO A 110 6.38 21.18 6.00
N ASP A 111 7.69 21.37 6.14
CA ASP A 111 8.67 20.33 6.37
C ASP A 111 9.29 20.53 7.75
N PHE A 112 9.14 19.54 8.60
CA PHE A 112 9.60 19.61 9.97
C PHE A 112 11.00 19.05 10.10
N VAL A 113 11.81 19.66 10.96
CA VAL A 113 12.94 18.98 11.59
C VAL A 113 12.50 18.53 12.97
N LEU A 114 12.56 17.23 13.24
CA LEU A 114 12.12 16.62 14.49
C LEU A 114 13.31 16.07 15.27
N THR A 115 13.21 15.99 16.60
CA THR A 115 14.22 15.33 17.44
C THR A 115 13.60 14.43 18.51
N ASP A 116 14.30 13.34 18.84
CA ASP A 116 14.06 12.52 20.03
C ASP A 116 14.84 13.03 21.26
N GLY A 117 15.49 14.18 21.13
CA GLY A 117 16.38 14.77 22.13
C GLY A 117 17.85 14.36 21.97
N TRP A 118 18.15 13.37 21.12
CA TRP A 118 19.51 12.90 20.83
C TRP A 118 19.96 13.25 19.43
N TYR A 119 19.11 13.00 18.44
CA TYR A 119 19.39 13.23 17.02
C TYR A 119 18.24 13.96 16.35
N LYS A 120 18.46 14.43 15.13
CA LYS A 120 17.44 15.14 14.33
C LYS A 120 17.09 14.30 13.10
N ILE A 121 15.87 14.48 12.60
CA ILE A 121 15.38 13.85 11.36
C ILE A 121 14.44 14.82 10.64
N ARG A 122 14.49 14.85 9.31
CA ARG A 122 13.53 15.61 8.50
C ARG A 122 12.20 14.86 8.41
N ALA A 123 11.11 15.59 8.23
CA ALA A 123 9.79 15.00 8.10
C ALA A 123 8.89 15.85 7.20
N SER A 124 8.25 15.22 6.23
CA SER A 124 7.20 15.83 5.41
C SER A 124 5.85 15.73 6.09
N ALA A 125 4.99 16.71 5.85
CA ALA A 125 3.66 16.81 6.40
C ALA A 125 2.59 16.73 5.31
N ASP A 126 1.48 16.07 5.62
CA ASP A 126 0.27 16.10 4.79
C ASP A 126 -0.54 17.40 4.98
N ASP A 127 -1.63 17.54 4.22
CA ASP A 127 -2.50 18.71 4.24
C ASP A 127 -3.12 18.96 5.62
N CYS A 128 -3.46 17.88 6.33
CA CYS A 128 -3.99 17.96 7.68
C CYS A 128 -2.99 18.62 8.65
N LEU A 129 -1.73 18.18 8.62
CA LEU A 129 -0.65 18.76 9.41
C LEU A 129 -0.28 20.16 8.92
N GLY A 130 -0.34 20.42 7.60
CA GLY A 130 -0.20 21.74 7.00
C GLY A 130 -1.19 22.76 7.58
N ARG A 131 -2.48 22.40 7.61
CA ARG A 131 -3.53 23.22 8.23
C ARG A 131 -3.29 23.43 9.73
N ALA A 132 -2.85 22.41 10.45
CA ALA A 132 -2.53 22.53 11.88
C ALA A 132 -1.37 23.51 12.14
N THR A 133 -0.35 23.53 11.28
CA THR A 133 0.76 24.49 11.33
C THR A 133 0.31 25.91 10.98
N LYS A 134 -0.50 26.09 9.92
CA LYS A 134 -1.08 27.41 9.55
C LYS A 134 -1.93 28.00 10.67
N LEU A 135 -2.68 27.15 11.38
CA LEU A 135 -3.45 27.53 12.57
C LEU A 135 -2.59 27.68 13.84
N ALA A 136 -1.26 27.56 13.72
CA ALA A 136 -0.29 27.68 14.79
C ALA A 136 -0.56 26.72 15.98
N LYS A 137 -1.18 25.57 15.71
CA LYS A 137 -1.33 24.46 16.67
C LYS A 137 -0.04 23.65 16.77
N ILE A 138 0.70 23.57 15.67
CA ILE A 138 2.05 23.00 15.63
C ILE A 138 3.03 24.16 15.45
N ARG A 139 3.99 24.25 16.38
CA ARG A 139 5.06 25.25 16.42
C ARG A 139 6.38 24.60 16.83
N VAL A 140 7.50 25.29 16.65
CA VAL A 140 8.79 24.87 17.25
C VAL A 140 8.61 24.65 18.76
N GLY A 141 9.11 23.52 19.26
CA GLY A 141 8.93 23.03 20.63
C GLY A 141 7.68 22.16 20.86
N THR A 142 6.81 22.01 19.86
CA THR A 142 5.63 21.13 19.97
C THR A 142 6.08 19.67 19.97
N LYS A 143 5.61 18.89 20.95
CA LYS A 143 5.81 17.45 20.99
C LYS A 143 4.71 16.76 20.21
N ILE A 144 5.08 15.87 19.30
CA ILE A 144 4.18 15.11 18.45
C ILE A 144 4.36 13.63 18.79
N ALA A 145 3.30 13.01 19.29
CA ALA A 145 3.21 11.55 19.38
C ALA A 145 2.78 11.00 18.03
N MET A 146 3.38 9.88 17.62
CA MET A 146 3.16 9.29 16.31
C MET A 146 3.27 7.77 16.36
N SER A 147 2.57 7.09 15.47
CA SER A 147 2.59 5.63 15.33
C SER A 147 2.29 5.24 13.88
N GLY A 148 2.89 4.17 13.38
CA GLY A 148 2.67 3.70 12.01
C GLY A 148 3.24 4.63 10.93
N ILE A 149 4.19 5.50 11.27
CA ILE A 149 4.83 6.42 10.35
C ILE A 149 5.78 5.67 9.42
N ARG A 150 5.79 6.05 8.15
CA ARG A 150 6.72 5.49 7.15
C ARG A 150 8.01 6.29 7.13
N LEU A 151 9.12 5.58 6.95
CA LEU A 151 10.42 6.19 6.66
C LEU A 151 10.60 6.19 5.14
N ASP A 152 10.90 7.34 4.58
CA ASP A 152 11.37 7.50 3.22
C ASP A 152 12.90 7.60 3.30
N ALA A 153 13.56 6.45 3.20
CA ALA A 153 15.00 6.32 3.39
C ALA A 153 15.70 5.84 2.12
N ALA A 154 17.01 6.07 2.06
CA ALA A 154 17.90 5.33 1.18
C ALA A 154 17.79 3.81 1.41
N LYS A 155 18.21 3.01 0.42
CA LYS A 155 18.04 1.55 0.42
C LYS A 155 18.69 0.83 1.61
N GLU A 156 19.70 1.43 2.24
CA GLU A 156 20.47 0.86 3.34
C GLU A 156 20.50 1.78 4.56
N GLY A 157 20.70 1.20 5.74
CA GLY A 157 20.86 1.94 6.99
C GLY A 157 22.11 2.82 6.94
N GLN A 158 21.96 4.08 7.36
CA GLN A 158 23.04 5.06 7.37
C GLN A 158 23.37 5.46 8.80
N GLU A 159 24.63 5.85 9.02
CA GLU A 159 25.03 6.47 10.28
C GLU A 159 24.17 7.71 10.56
N VAL A 160 23.69 7.83 11.79
CA VAL A 160 22.62 8.76 12.18
C VAL A 160 22.88 10.23 11.85
N LEU A 161 24.13 10.71 11.90
CA LEU A 161 24.47 12.10 11.54
C LEU A 161 24.56 12.32 10.03
N LYS A 162 24.96 11.30 9.26
CA LYS A 162 24.97 11.34 7.79
C LYS A 162 23.58 11.19 7.18
N ALA A 163 22.67 10.50 7.85
CA ALA A 163 21.34 10.19 7.33
C ALA A 163 20.37 11.38 7.23
N PHE A 164 20.72 12.54 7.81
CA PHE A 164 19.82 13.68 7.93
C PHE A 164 19.31 14.21 6.58
N GLU A 165 20.17 14.24 5.56
CA GLU A 165 19.84 14.78 4.23
C GLU A 165 19.26 13.75 3.25
N ASP A 166 19.38 12.46 3.55
CA ASP A 166 18.93 11.38 2.65
C ASP A 166 17.62 10.72 3.13
N THR A 167 17.25 10.96 4.39
CA THR A 167 16.13 10.27 5.03
C THR A 167 15.12 11.25 5.60
N GLN A 168 13.84 10.95 5.42
CA GLN A 168 12.75 11.71 6.02
C GLN A 168 11.60 10.83 6.50
N LEU A 169 10.87 11.28 7.53
CA LEU A 169 9.60 10.67 7.95
C LEU A 169 8.44 11.24 7.11
N LYS A 170 7.50 10.38 6.71
CA LYS A 170 6.25 10.80 6.06
C LYS A 170 5.13 10.89 7.10
N LEU A 171 4.95 12.06 7.71
CA LEU A 171 3.92 12.26 8.74
C LEU A 171 2.54 12.40 8.11
N THR A 172 1.56 11.77 8.77
CA THR A 172 0.15 11.91 8.41
C THR A 172 -0.68 12.30 9.61
N GLY A 173 -1.68 13.15 9.42
CA GLY A 173 -2.49 13.72 10.49
C GLY A 173 -3.20 12.66 11.35
N ASN A 174 -3.74 11.62 10.74
CA ASN A 174 -4.44 10.53 11.43
C ASN A 174 -3.50 9.55 12.14
N SER A 175 -2.19 9.63 11.86
CA SER A 175 -1.15 8.84 12.54
C SER A 175 -0.40 9.63 13.62
N THR A 176 -0.79 10.89 13.88
CA THR A 176 -0.09 11.80 14.79
C THR A 176 -1.06 12.50 15.75
N CYS A 177 -0.54 12.96 16.89
CA CYS A 177 -1.25 13.87 17.78
C CYS A 177 -0.28 14.74 18.59
N ILE A 178 -0.76 15.88 19.09
CA ILE A 178 0.02 16.72 19.98
C ILE A 178 0.15 16.02 21.34
N ALA A 179 1.38 15.78 21.78
CA ALA A 179 1.71 15.21 23.07
C ALA A 179 1.77 16.29 24.16
N ARG A 180 1.57 15.88 25.42
CA ARG A 180 1.73 16.76 26.57
C ARG A 180 3.18 17.25 26.66
N TRP A 181 3.37 18.47 27.17
CA TRP A 181 4.68 19.13 27.23
C TRP A 181 5.73 18.30 27.98
N TYR A 182 5.32 17.57 29.03
CA TYR A 182 6.21 16.73 29.85
C TYR A 182 6.44 15.32 29.29
N THR A 183 5.77 14.94 28.20
CA THR A 183 5.93 13.59 27.62
C THR A 183 7.39 13.35 27.22
N LYS A 184 7.93 12.19 27.62
CA LYS A 184 9.30 11.79 27.31
C LYS A 184 9.47 11.58 25.80
N LEU A 185 10.58 12.07 25.25
CA LEU A 185 10.91 11.88 23.82
C LEU A 185 11.50 10.49 23.56
N GLY A 186 11.41 10.03 22.31
CA GLY A 186 11.84 8.70 21.86
C GLY A 186 10.69 7.70 21.79
N PHE A 187 11.00 6.40 21.81
CA PHE A 187 9.98 5.35 21.73
C PHE A 187 8.97 5.44 22.88
N ALA A 188 7.70 5.33 22.52
CA ALA A 188 6.59 5.28 23.47
C ALA A 188 6.25 3.81 23.78
N PRO A 189 5.94 3.47 25.04
CA PRO A 189 5.54 2.11 25.41
C PRO A 189 4.16 1.75 24.88
N THR A 190 3.29 2.75 24.72
CA THR A 190 1.92 2.59 24.24
C THR A 190 1.72 3.41 22.98
N PRO A 191 1.11 2.85 21.92
CA PRO A 191 0.75 3.62 20.74
C PRO A 191 -0.31 4.66 21.05
N PHE A 192 -0.24 5.78 20.33
CA PHE A 192 -1.36 6.69 20.23
C PHE A 192 -2.50 6.01 19.45
N VAL A 193 -3.72 6.14 19.95
CA VAL A 193 -4.94 5.66 19.29
C VAL A 193 -5.85 6.88 19.06
N PRO A 194 -6.07 7.31 17.81
CA PRO A 194 -7.02 8.36 17.51
C PRO A 194 -8.45 7.91 17.80
N THR A 195 -9.28 8.90 18.08
CA THR A 195 -10.74 8.78 18.10
C THR A 195 -11.30 9.07 16.71
N ILE A 196 -12.43 8.49 16.34
CA ILE A 196 -13.21 8.82 15.13
C ILE A 196 -13.41 10.35 15.03
N ALA A 197 -13.73 10.99 16.16
CA ALA A 197 -13.91 12.44 16.22
C ALA A 197 -12.66 13.25 15.85
N SER A 198 -11.46 12.70 16.06
CA SER A 198 -10.18 13.37 15.77
C SER A 198 -9.68 13.17 14.35
N LEU A 199 -10.29 12.28 13.57
CA LEU A 199 -9.84 11.97 12.23
C LEU A 199 -10.14 13.10 11.24
N SER A 200 -9.29 13.20 10.24
CA SER A 200 -9.40 14.13 9.12
C SER A 200 -9.43 13.37 7.78
N PRO A 201 -10.26 13.79 6.81
CA PRO A 201 -10.37 13.11 5.51
C PRO A 201 -9.06 13.17 4.68
N ASP A 202 -8.28 14.22 4.89
CA ASP A 202 -6.96 14.50 4.29
C ASP A 202 -5.79 14.06 5.19
N GLY A 203 -6.06 13.39 6.32
CA GLY A 203 -5.05 13.02 7.32
C GLY A 203 -4.32 11.70 7.06
N GLY A 204 -4.39 11.17 5.83
CA GLY A 204 -3.79 9.89 5.46
C GLY A 204 -4.34 8.68 6.23
N LYS A 205 -3.55 7.60 6.25
CA LYS A 205 -3.91 6.31 6.86
C LYS A 205 -4.07 6.42 8.37
N VAL A 206 -5.06 5.71 8.91
CA VAL A 206 -5.23 5.53 10.35
C VAL A 206 -4.52 4.24 10.78
N PRO A 207 -3.49 4.31 11.64
CA PRO A 207 -2.67 3.14 11.97
C PRO A 207 -3.45 2.15 12.85
N MET A 208 -4.30 2.67 13.74
CA MET A 208 -5.10 1.87 14.66
C MET A 208 -6.31 2.66 15.14
N LEU A 209 -7.44 1.99 15.33
CA LEU A 209 -8.66 2.51 15.94
C LEU A 209 -9.16 1.55 17.01
N HIS A 210 -9.76 2.09 18.06
CA HIS A 210 -10.42 1.33 19.11
C HIS A 210 -11.91 1.63 19.08
N ILE A 211 -12.68 0.73 18.49
CA ILE A 211 -14.07 0.98 18.09
C ILE A 211 -15.02 -0.10 18.62
N THR A 212 -16.26 0.30 18.85
CA THR A 212 -17.39 -0.60 19.03
C THR A 212 -18.13 -0.69 17.70
N VAL A 213 -18.40 -1.90 17.22
CA VAL A 213 -19.27 -2.10 16.06
C VAL A 213 -20.70 -2.10 16.55
N THR A 214 -21.50 -1.11 16.17
CA THR A 214 -22.88 -0.97 16.65
C THR A 214 -23.88 -1.69 15.75
N LYS A 215 -23.62 -1.70 14.44
CA LYS A 215 -24.49 -2.31 13.43
C LYS A 215 -23.66 -2.82 12.26
N MET A 216 -24.07 -3.96 11.69
CA MET A 216 -23.54 -4.47 10.43
C MET A 216 -24.67 -4.47 9.39
N PHE A 217 -24.42 -3.92 8.21
CA PHE A 217 -25.35 -4.00 7.09
C PHE A 217 -25.23 -5.36 6.37
N PRO A 218 -26.20 -5.76 5.54
CA PRO A 218 -26.07 -6.95 4.70
C PRO A 218 -24.83 -6.89 3.80
N ILE A 219 -24.29 -8.06 3.44
CA ILE A 219 -23.16 -8.18 2.52
C ILE A 219 -23.58 -7.65 1.15
N GLY A 220 -22.73 -6.82 0.57
CA GLY A 220 -22.83 -6.34 -0.80
C GLY A 220 -21.72 -6.92 -1.67
N TYR A 221 -21.98 -6.97 -2.97
CA TYR A 221 -21.06 -7.44 -3.99
C TYR A 221 -20.81 -6.31 -4.99
N ILE A 222 -19.58 -6.20 -5.48
CA ILE A 222 -19.22 -5.22 -6.49
C ILE A 222 -18.17 -5.82 -7.41
N ASP A 223 -18.33 -5.61 -8.72
CA ASP A 223 -17.30 -6.01 -9.68
C ASP A 223 -16.07 -5.11 -9.52
N ALA A 224 -14.90 -5.62 -9.88
CA ALA A 224 -13.67 -4.84 -9.90
C ALA A 224 -13.84 -3.65 -10.85
N PHE A 225 -13.40 -2.48 -10.40
CA PHE A 225 -13.38 -1.30 -11.24
C PHE A 225 -12.28 -1.45 -12.30
N GLU A 226 -12.65 -1.29 -13.56
CA GLU A 226 -11.72 -1.16 -14.67
C GLU A 226 -11.59 0.31 -15.05
N GLU A 227 -10.35 0.79 -15.15
CA GLU A 227 -10.05 2.18 -15.46
C GLU A 227 -10.62 2.56 -16.84
N GLY A 228 -11.43 3.62 -16.90
CA GLY A 228 -12.13 4.05 -18.11
C GLY A 228 -13.57 3.53 -18.28
N LYS A 229 -14.05 2.64 -17.40
CA LYS A 229 -15.46 2.24 -17.33
C LYS A 229 -16.23 3.01 -16.26
N ASP A 230 -17.56 2.95 -16.32
CA ASP A 230 -18.41 3.48 -15.27
C ASP A 230 -18.15 2.77 -13.93
N ARG A 231 -18.38 3.49 -12.82
CA ARG A 231 -18.19 2.91 -11.49
C ARG A 231 -19.18 1.75 -11.30
N PRO A 232 -18.70 0.57 -10.86
CA PRO A 232 -19.55 -0.59 -10.67
C PRO A 232 -20.59 -0.31 -9.59
N ILE A 233 -21.82 -0.79 -9.83
CA ILE A 233 -22.95 -0.60 -8.93
C ILE A 233 -22.92 -1.72 -7.88
N PRO A 234 -22.97 -1.39 -6.59
CA PRO A 234 -23.10 -2.41 -5.55
C PRO A 234 -24.40 -3.20 -5.68
N ARG A 235 -24.30 -4.51 -5.56
CA ARG A 235 -25.41 -5.47 -5.67
C ARG A 235 -25.64 -6.20 -4.36
N CYS A 236 -26.90 -6.48 -4.06
CA CYS A 236 -27.26 -7.38 -2.95
C CYS A 236 -27.08 -8.85 -3.35
N GLN A 237 -27.21 -9.78 -2.38
CA GLN A 237 -27.08 -11.22 -2.65
C GLN A 237 -27.95 -11.69 -3.83
N LYS A 238 -29.24 -11.32 -3.83
CA LYS A 238 -30.18 -11.74 -4.88
C LYS A 238 -29.79 -11.24 -6.28
N GLU A 239 -29.26 -10.03 -6.36
CA GLU A 239 -28.82 -9.42 -7.62
C GLU A 239 -27.47 -10.00 -8.08
N GLU A 240 -26.59 -10.37 -7.14
CA GLU A 240 -25.35 -11.08 -7.48
C GLU A 240 -25.64 -12.49 -7.99
N ASP A 241 -26.55 -13.23 -7.35
CA ASP A 241 -26.96 -14.56 -7.81
C ASP A 241 -27.55 -14.50 -9.22
N ALA A 242 -28.45 -13.53 -9.48
CA ALA A 242 -29.02 -13.33 -10.81
C ALA A 242 -27.96 -12.97 -11.87
N ALA A 243 -27.02 -12.09 -11.53
CA ALA A 243 -25.93 -11.72 -12.43
C ALA A 243 -24.94 -12.87 -12.68
N MET A 244 -24.72 -13.73 -11.67
CA MET A 244 -23.90 -14.93 -11.81
C MET A 244 -24.61 -15.93 -12.74
N ASP A 245 -25.91 -16.13 -12.59
CA ASP A 245 -26.71 -16.98 -13.48
C ASP A 245 -26.72 -16.47 -14.93
N GLU A 246 -26.82 -15.15 -15.14
CA GLU A 246 -26.74 -14.54 -16.46
C GLU A 246 -25.35 -14.72 -17.09
N TRP A 247 -24.29 -14.53 -16.30
CA TRP A 247 -22.92 -14.75 -16.75
C TRP A 247 -22.67 -16.23 -17.08
N MET A 248 -23.13 -17.16 -16.24
CA MET A 248 -23.02 -18.60 -16.49
C MET A 248 -23.74 -19.00 -17.78
N LYS A 249 -24.96 -18.51 -18.02
CA LYS A 249 -25.69 -18.75 -19.27
C LYS A 249 -24.98 -18.19 -20.51
N MET A 250 -24.37 -17.02 -20.40
CA MET A 250 -23.56 -16.46 -21.47
C MET A 250 -22.30 -17.30 -21.71
N TRP A 251 -21.60 -17.67 -20.65
CA TRP A 251 -20.39 -18.48 -20.72
C TRP A 251 -20.67 -19.85 -21.35
N GLU A 252 -21.72 -20.55 -20.92
CA GLU A 252 -22.13 -21.84 -21.50
C GLU A 252 -22.48 -21.73 -22.99
N ARG A 253 -23.18 -20.65 -23.39
CA ARG A 253 -23.52 -20.40 -24.79
C ARG A 253 -22.27 -20.16 -25.64
N GLU A 254 -21.39 -19.28 -25.20
CA GLU A 254 -20.17 -18.96 -25.94
C GLU A 254 -19.19 -20.13 -25.96
N GLN A 255 -19.15 -20.93 -24.89
CA GLN A 255 -18.39 -22.18 -24.86
C GLN A 255 -18.92 -23.17 -25.88
N ALA A 256 -20.24 -23.36 -25.97
CA ALA A 256 -20.85 -24.24 -26.97
C ALA A 256 -20.56 -23.74 -28.40
N ASN A 257 -20.59 -22.43 -28.63
CA ASN A 257 -20.25 -21.83 -29.91
C ASN A 257 -18.78 -22.06 -30.27
N GLU A 258 -17.83 -21.80 -29.36
CA GLU A 258 -16.40 -22.02 -29.60
C GLU A 258 -16.08 -23.50 -29.81
N CYS A 259 -16.66 -24.40 -29.02
CA CYS A 259 -16.52 -25.85 -29.23
C CYS A 259 -17.00 -26.25 -30.63
N LYS A 260 -18.16 -25.73 -31.07
CA LYS A 260 -18.68 -26.02 -32.41
C LYS A 260 -17.79 -25.45 -33.51
N GLU A 261 -17.34 -24.21 -33.39
CA GLU A 261 -16.43 -23.58 -34.36
C GLU A 261 -15.10 -24.36 -34.44
N PHE A 262 -14.60 -24.86 -33.30
CA PHE A 262 -13.41 -25.69 -33.23
C PHE A 262 -13.63 -27.07 -33.88
N GLU A 263 -14.78 -27.71 -33.64
CA GLU A 263 -15.19 -28.95 -34.30
C GLU A 263 -15.32 -28.77 -35.83
N ASP A 264 -15.97 -27.70 -36.29
CA ASP A 264 -16.10 -27.38 -37.71
C ASP A 264 -14.71 -27.16 -38.36
N ARG A 265 -13.78 -26.50 -37.65
CA ARG A 265 -12.38 -26.32 -38.09
C ARG A 265 -11.63 -27.64 -38.16
N LEU A 266 -11.81 -28.52 -37.18
CA LEU A 266 -11.23 -29.87 -37.20
C LEU A 266 -11.78 -30.68 -38.36
N HIS A 267 -13.09 -30.70 -38.58
CA HIS A 267 -13.71 -31.41 -39.70
C HIS A 267 -13.24 -30.89 -41.06
N HIS A 268 -13.04 -29.56 -41.20
CA HIS A 268 -12.45 -28.99 -42.41
C HIS A 268 -11.03 -29.51 -42.66
N LEU A 269 -10.20 -29.55 -41.61
CA LEU A 269 -8.84 -30.06 -41.69
C LEU A 269 -8.77 -31.58 -41.95
N GLU A 270 -9.69 -32.36 -41.37
CA GLU A 270 -9.87 -33.79 -41.66
C GLU A 270 -10.20 -34.02 -43.13
N ALA A 271 -11.18 -33.29 -43.66
CA ALA A 271 -11.60 -33.38 -45.05
C ALA A 271 -10.47 -32.96 -46.00
N LEU A 272 -9.68 -31.94 -45.64
CA LEU A 272 -8.49 -31.54 -46.38
C LEU A 272 -7.44 -32.65 -46.40
N ALA A 273 -7.12 -33.22 -45.23
CA ALA A 273 -6.15 -34.31 -45.09
C ALA A 273 -6.56 -35.55 -45.91
N GLU A 274 -7.83 -35.94 -45.88
CA GLU A 274 -8.35 -37.08 -46.66
C GLU A 274 -8.26 -36.83 -48.18
N ARG A 275 -8.53 -35.60 -48.62
CA ARG A 275 -8.39 -35.22 -50.05
C ARG A 275 -6.94 -35.25 -50.50
N LEU A 276 -6.01 -34.79 -49.66
CA LEU A 276 -4.57 -34.86 -49.93
C LEU A 276 -4.07 -36.31 -49.95
N ASP A 277 -4.50 -37.15 -49.01
CA ASP A 277 -4.21 -38.59 -48.97
C ASP A 277 -4.68 -39.30 -50.24
N THR A 278 -5.91 -39.00 -50.67
CA THR A 278 -6.47 -39.57 -51.90
C THR A 278 -5.65 -39.14 -53.13
N ALA A 279 -5.20 -37.89 -53.20
CA ALA A 279 -4.44 -37.37 -54.32
C ALA A 279 -2.99 -37.88 -54.39
N CYS A 280 -2.35 -38.09 -53.23
CA CYS A 280 -0.99 -38.62 -53.15
C CYS A 280 -0.94 -40.17 -53.19
N GLY A 281 -2.09 -40.84 -53.06
CA GLY A 281 -2.20 -42.30 -53.04
C GLY A 281 -1.81 -42.92 -51.70
N TYR A 282 -2.13 -42.25 -50.59
CA TYR A 282 -1.84 -42.68 -49.22
C TYR A 282 -0.35 -42.89 -48.92
N LYS A 283 0.54 -42.26 -49.70
CA LYS A 283 1.97 -42.26 -49.44
C LYS A 283 2.26 -41.29 -48.29
N ARG A 284 2.77 -41.80 -47.16
CA ARG A 284 3.22 -40.98 -46.03
C ARG A 284 4.73 -40.77 -46.06
N VAL A 285 5.15 -39.57 -45.72
CA VAL A 285 6.56 -39.20 -45.54
C VAL A 285 6.84 -39.12 -44.03
N SER A 286 8.09 -39.28 -43.61
CA SER A 286 8.44 -39.03 -42.20
C SER A 286 8.25 -37.55 -41.87
N ARG A 287 7.71 -37.25 -40.68
CA ARG A 287 7.54 -35.88 -40.18
C ARG A 287 8.88 -35.11 -40.13
N ASP A 288 9.98 -35.81 -39.85
CA ASP A 288 11.33 -35.23 -39.77
C ASP A 288 11.90 -34.82 -41.13
N LEU A 289 11.25 -35.22 -42.22
CA LEU A 289 11.69 -34.97 -43.60
C LEU A 289 10.78 -33.95 -44.32
N LEU A 290 9.91 -33.24 -43.58
CA LEU A 290 9.04 -32.21 -44.15
C LEU A 290 9.83 -30.97 -44.57
N PRO A 291 9.72 -30.53 -45.84
CA PRO A 291 10.32 -29.28 -46.29
C PRO A 291 9.75 -28.04 -45.57
N HIS A 292 10.56 -26.98 -45.46
CA HIS A 292 10.17 -25.75 -44.76
C HIS A 292 8.98 -24.98 -45.36
N TRP A 293 8.68 -25.18 -46.65
CA TRP A 293 7.56 -24.52 -47.33
C TRP A 293 6.20 -25.16 -47.05
N VAL A 294 6.17 -26.37 -46.46
CA VAL A 294 4.95 -27.17 -46.37
C VAL A 294 3.89 -26.51 -45.50
N ASP A 295 4.29 -25.87 -44.39
CA ASP A 295 3.34 -25.21 -43.48
C ASP A 295 2.68 -24.00 -44.16
N ASP A 296 3.46 -23.14 -44.84
CA ASP A 296 2.92 -21.98 -45.56
C ASP A 296 1.92 -22.40 -46.66
N VAL A 297 2.25 -23.45 -47.41
CA VAL A 297 1.38 -23.97 -48.48
C VAL A 297 0.18 -24.70 -47.90
N LEU A 298 0.29 -25.32 -46.71
CA LEU A 298 -0.84 -25.94 -46.04
C LEU A 298 -1.86 -24.87 -45.59
N ASP A 299 -1.38 -23.75 -45.05
CA ASP A 299 -2.24 -22.62 -44.68
C ASP A 299 -2.96 -22.05 -45.92
N GLU A 300 -2.28 -21.91 -47.07
CA GLU A 300 -2.93 -21.53 -48.34
C GLU A 300 -4.03 -22.51 -48.75
N PHE A 301 -3.84 -23.82 -48.52
CA PHE A 301 -4.83 -24.85 -48.84
C PHE A 301 -6.03 -24.82 -47.90
N GLU A 302 -5.83 -24.46 -46.63
CA GLU A 302 -6.91 -24.33 -45.64
C GLU A 302 -7.84 -23.17 -45.97
N ASP A 303 -7.28 -22.05 -46.42
CA ASP A 303 -8.02 -20.83 -46.77
C ASP A 303 -8.61 -20.86 -48.20
N ALA A 304 -8.18 -21.81 -49.04
CA ALA A 304 -8.56 -21.83 -50.44
C ALA A 304 -10.02 -22.27 -50.66
N PRO A 305 -10.83 -21.50 -51.41
CA PRO A 305 -12.21 -21.89 -51.75
C PRO A 305 -12.27 -23.07 -52.73
N ASP A 306 -11.22 -23.28 -53.53
CA ASP A 306 -11.12 -24.41 -54.47
C ASP A 306 -9.80 -25.19 -54.33
N VAL A 307 -9.75 -26.03 -53.30
CA VAL A 307 -8.64 -26.96 -53.06
C VAL A 307 -8.44 -27.97 -54.22
N LYS A 308 -9.45 -28.28 -55.05
CA LYS A 308 -9.27 -29.25 -56.15
C LYS A 308 -8.34 -28.71 -57.23
N SER A 309 -8.42 -27.42 -57.52
CA SER A 309 -7.55 -26.78 -58.50
C SER A 309 -6.11 -26.69 -57.99
N LEU A 310 -5.91 -26.41 -56.70
CA LEU A 310 -4.58 -26.42 -56.07
C LEU A 310 -3.93 -27.80 -56.08
N ILE A 311 -4.69 -28.87 -55.80
CA ILE A 311 -4.20 -30.25 -55.87
C ILE A 311 -3.67 -30.59 -57.27
N LYS A 312 -4.31 -30.13 -58.34
CA LYS A 312 -3.90 -30.40 -59.72
C LYS A 312 -2.59 -29.70 -60.11
N LEU A 313 -2.21 -28.62 -59.42
CA LEU A 313 -1.01 -27.83 -59.71
C LEU A 313 0.25 -28.39 -59.04
N ARG A 314 0.12 -29.39 -58.16
CA ARG A 314 1.22 -29.95 -57.37
C ARG A 314 1.54 -31.38 -57.79
N ASN A 315 2.78 -31.80 -57.57
CA ASN A 315 3.19 -33.18 -57.83
C ASN A 315 2.84 -34.12 -56.66
N ARG A 316 2.90 -35.43 -56.88
CA ARG A 316 2.52 -36.43 -55.86
C ARG A 316 3.41 -36.41 -54.61
N GLU A 317 4.67 -36.04 -54.73
CA GLU A 317 5.61 -36.00 -53.61
C GLU A 317 5.32 -34.79 -52.71
N GLU A 318 5.07 -33.63 -53.31
CA GLU A 318 4.62 -32.41 -52.60
C GLU A 318 3.29 -32.65 -51.86
N LEU A 319 2.33 -33.32 -52.51
CA LEU A 319 1.05 -33.68 -51.90
C LEU A 319 1.21 -34.68 -50.73
N SER A 320 2.20 -35.58 -50.79
CA SER A 320 2.49 -36.51 -49.69
C SER A 320 3.08 -35.80 -48.45
N CYS A 321 3.90 -34.75 -48.68
CA CYS A 321 4.39 -33.90 -47.61
C CYS A 321 3.25 -33.06 -47.00
N LEU A 322 2.39 -32.47 -47.83
CA LEU A 322 1.21 -31.71 -47.36
C LEU A 322 0.23 -32.59 -46.57
N ALA A 323 -0.05 -33.82 -47.03
CA ALA A 323 -0.90 -34.76 -46.28
C ALA A 323 -0.30 -35.09 -44.90
N THR A 324 1.01 -35.35 -44.85
CA THR A 324 1.73 -35.64 -43.59
C THR A 324 1.68 -34.44 -42.64
N ALA A 325 1.87 -33.22 -43.14
CA ALA A 325 1.76 -32.00 -42.35
C ALA A 325 0.33 -31.71 -41.88
N ALA A 326 -0.69 -31.95 -42.73
CA ALA A 326 -2.10 -31.80 -42.36
C ALA A 326 -2.49 -32.73 -41.21
N HIS A 327 -2.09 -34.01 -41.26
CA HIS A 327 -2.29 -34.95 -40.14
C HIS A 327 -1.53 -34.52 -38.88
N ALA A 328 -0.29 -34.06 -39.01
CA ALA A 328 0.48 -33.58 -37.87
C ALA A 328 -0.12 -32.31 -37.23
N LYS A 329 -0.68 -31.41 -38.04
CA LYS A 329 -1.41 -30.21 -37.59
C LYS A 329 -2.71 -30.62 -36.90
N LEU A 330 -3.47 -31.55 -37.48
CA LEU A 330 -4.69 -32.09 -36.90
C LEU A 330 -4.46 -32.74 -35.53
N ASP A 331 -3.44 -33.59 -35.40
CA ASP A 331 -3.08 -34.21 -34.12
C ASP A 331 -2.68 -33.15 -33.08
N ARG A 332 -1.97 -32.10 -33.49
CA ARG A 332 -1.60 -30.98 -32.62
C ARG A 332 -2.82 -30.19 -32.15
N GLU A 333 -3.74 -29.87 -33.05
CA GLU A 333 -5.00 -29.17 -32.71
C GLU A 333 -5.82 -30.02 -31.73
N ARG A 334 -5.99 -31.32 -31.98
CA ARG A 334 -6.69 -32.24 -31.07
C ARG A 334 -6.05 -32.32 -29.70
N GLN A 335 -4.72 -32.40 -29.61
CA GLN A 335 -4.00 -32.43 -28.33
C GLN A 335 -4.13 -31.12 -27.55
N ASN A 336 -4.23 -29.99 -28.25
CA ASN A 336 -4.31 -28.66 -27.65
C ASN A 336 -5.74 -28.13 -27.51
N ALA A 337 -6.76 -28.89 -27.94
CA ALA A 337 -8.14 -28.45 -28.05
C ALA A 337 -8.65 -27.72 -26.80
N GLN A 338 -8.50 -28.35 -25.62
CA GLN A 338 -8.91 -27.76 -24.35
C GLN A 338 -8.26 -26.39 -24.12
N LYS A 339 -6.94 -26.29 -24.31
CA LYS A 339 -6.19 -25.06 -24.08
C LYS A 339 -6.57 -23.97 -25.08
N THR A 340 -6.77 -24.33 -26.35
CA THR A 340 -7.18 -23.38 -27.40
C THR A 340 -8.56 -22.81 -27.08
N ILE A 341 -9.51 -23.65 -26.67
CA ILE A 341 -10.86 -23.24 -26.27
C ILE A 341 -10.79 -22.37 -25.00
N GLU A 342 -10.03 -22.76 -23.98
CA GLU A 342 -9.86 -21.98 -22.74
C GLU A 342 -9.31 -20.56 -23.03
N VAL A 343 -8.28 -20.45 -23.85
CA VAL A 343 -7.70 -19.14 -24.25
C VAL A 343 -8.70 -18.29 -25.04
N ALA A 344 -9.47 -18.89 -25.93
CA ALA A 344 -10.53 -18.17 -26.66
C ALA A 344 -11.64 -17.69 -25.71
N MET A 345 -12.02 -18.52 -24.73
CA MET A 345 -13.04 -18.18 -23.73
C MET A 345 -12.62 -17.03 -22.82
N GLU A 346 -11.34 -16.91 -22.44
CA GLU A 346 -10.84 -15.77 -21.67
C GLU A 346 -11.08 -14.43 -22.38
N SER A 347 -11.07 -14.43 -23.72
CA SER A 347 -11.34 -13.25 -24.54
C SER A 347 -12.85 -13.02 -24.77
N ARG A 348 -13.61 -14.07 -25.07
CA ARG A 348 -15.07 -13.97 -25.34
C ARG A 348 -15.86 -13.62 -24.08
N VAL A 349 -15.58 -14.32 -22.97
CA VAL A 349 -16.31 -14.19 -21.70
C VAL A 349 -15.30 -14.18 -20.55
N PRO A 350 -14.68 -13.02 -20.27
CA PRO A 350 -13.69 -12.91 -19.21
C PRO A 350 -14.31 -13.24 -17.83
N PRO A 351 -13.51 -13.81 -16.91
CA PRO A 351 -13.98 -14.14 -15.57
C PRO A 351 -14.35 -12.87 -14.80
N ARG A 352 -15.51 -12.90 -14.14
CA ARG A 352 -15.96 -11.78 -13.30
C ARG A 352 -15.07 -11.66 -12.06
N GLN A 353 -14.48 -10.49 -11.87
CA GLN A 353 -13.69 -10.18 -10.67
C GLN A 353 -14.60 -9.55 -9.61
N VAL A 354 -15.39 -10.36 -8.91
CA VAL A 354 -16.33 -9.89 -7.89
C VAL A 354 -15.65 -9.79 -6.53
N ARG A 355 -15.89 -8.69 -5.81
CA ARG A 355 -15.48 -8.52 -4.41
C ARG A 355 -16.71 -8.37 -3.51
N SER A 356 -16.67 -9.04 -2.37
CA SER A 356 -17.66 -8.84 -1.30
C SER A 356 -17.21 -7.71 -0.38
N PHE A 357 -18.18 -6.98 0.16
CA PHE A 357 -17.93 -6.00 1.21
C PHE A 357 -19.11 -5.95 2.18
N GLN A 358 -18.84 -5.47 3.39
CA GLN A 358 -19.88 -5.22 4.38
C GLN A 358 -19.62 -3.88 5.06
N VAL A 359 -20.67 -3.10 5.29
CA VAL A 359 -20.55 -1.81 5.98
C VAL A 359 -20.86 -2.01 7.46
N ALA A 360 -19.93 -1.58 8.32
CA ALA A 360 -20.07 -1.57 9.77
C ALA A 360 -20.29 -0.14 10.26
N CYS A 361 -21.36 0.11 11.02
CA CYS A 361 -21.46 1.32 11.84
C CYS A 361 -20.56 1.18 13.06
N ILE A 362 -19.73 2.18 13.30
CA ILE A 362 -18.69 2.16 14.31
C ILE A 362 -18.72 3.42 15.18
N GLU A 363 -18.40 3.24 16.46
CA GLU A 363 -18.31 4.29 17.46
C GLU A 363 -17.02 4.18 18.26
N ASP A 364 -16.55 5.29 18.84
CA ASP A 364 -15.37 5.29 19.70
C ASP A 364 -15.65 4.56 21.02
N VAL A 365 -14.85 3.54 21.36
CA VAL A 365 -14.93 2.89 22.69
C VAL A 365 -14.54 3.86 23.79
N ARG A 366 -13.58 4.75 23.50
CA ARG A 366 -13.00 5.70 24.45
C ARG A 366 -13.39 7.13 24.10
N THR A 367 -14.48 7.60 24.70
CA THR A 367 -14.81 9.03 24.71
C THR A 367 -14.10 9.67 25.91
N TRP A 368 -12.94 10.30 25.71
CA TRP A 368 -12.20 10.97 26.79
C TRP A 368 -12.98 12.18 27.32
N ARG A 369 -13.96 11.96 28.22
CA ARG A 369 -14.80 12.98 28.87
C ARG A 369 -15.42 14.02 27.92
N ARG A 370 -15.53 13.70 26.62
CA ARG A 370 -16.11 14.53 25.58
C ARG A 370 -17.24 13.75 24.94
N THR A 371 -18.36 14.42 24.70
CA THR A 371 -19.47 13.84 23.94
C THR A 371 -18.93 13.36 22.59
N PRO A 372 -19.21 12.11 22.16
CA PRO A 372 -18.84 11.66 20.83
C PRO A 372 -19.56 12.55 19.83
N MET A 373 -18.78 13.31 19.06
CA MET A 373 -19.29 14.26 18.07
C MET A 373 -19.31 13.66 16.67
N ARG A 374 -19.06 12.36 16.50
CA ARG A 374 -18.99 11.68 15.20
C ARG A 374 -19.23 10.19 15.39
N THR A 375 -19.95 9.59 14.45
CA THR A 375 -19.96 8.14 14.20
C THR A 375 -19.18 7.84 12.92
N GLY A 376 -18.95 6.58 12.61
CA GLY A 376 -18.32 6.19 11.35
C GLY A 376 -18.99 5.01 10.67
N GLN A 377 -18.82 4.94 9.35
CA GLN A 377 -19.03 3.72 8.56
C GLN A 377 -17.67 3.17 8.15
N LEU A 378 -17.44 1.91 8.45
CA LEU A 378 -16.25 1.19 8.03
C LEU A 378 -16.65 0.12 7.00
N THR A 379 -16.27 0.34 5.75
CA THR A 379 -16.39 -0.64 4.68
C THR A 379 -15.33 -1.72 4.88
N VAL A 380 -15.78 -2.93 5.20
CA VAL A 380 -14.96 -4.13 5.38
C VAL A 380 -14.96 -4.91 4.08
N TRP A 381 -13.85 -4.86 3.36
CA TRP A 381 -13.65 -5.62 2.13
C TRP A 381 -13.35 -7.09 2.38
N ASP A 382 -13.75 -7.93 1.42
CA ASP A 382 -13.46 -9.37 1.32
C ASP A 382 -13.97 -10.17 2.54
N ILE A 383 -15.12 -9.75 3.08
CA ILE A 383 -15.72 -10.31 4.30
C ILE A 383 -16.04 -11.81 4.16
N ALA A 384 -16.45 -12.27 2.97
CA ALA A 384 -16.78 -13.67 2.73
C ALA A 384 -15.59 -14.62 2.99
N GLY A 385 -14.36 -14.14 2.82
CA GLY A 385 -13.14 -14.90 3.13
C GLY A 385 -12.67 -14.78 4.59
N MET A 386 -13.26 -13.88 5.38
CA MET A 386 -12.85 -13.67 6.78
C MET A 386 -13.45 -14.69 7.76
N GLY A 387 -14.52 -15.38 7.38
CA GLY A 387 -15.30 -16.28 8.24
C GLY A 387 -16.33 -15.52 9.07
N ASP A 388 -17.51 -16.13 9.29
CA ASP A 388 -18.71 -15.47 9.83
C ASP A 388 -18.54 -14.89 11.26
N ASP A 389 -17.56 -15.38 12.02
CA ASP A 389 -17.40 -15.03 13.43
C ASP A 389 -16.47 -13.84 13.72
N LYS A 390 -15.83 -13.23 12.72
CA LYS A 390 -14.77 -12.22 13.00
C LYS A 390 -15.29 -10.85 13.40
N VAL A 391 -16.43 -10.39 12.86
CA VAL A 391 -16.95 -9.05 13.12
C VAL A 391 -18.43 -9.11 13.46
N GLN A 392 -18.72 -9.03 14.75
CA GLN A 392 -20.08 -9.04 15.30
C GLN A 392 -20.46 -7.66 15.87
N PRO A 393 -21.73 -7.25 15.71
CA PRO A 393 -22.25 -6.06 16.37
C PRO A 393 -22.27 -6.22 17.90
N GLY A 394 -22.16 -5.12 18.62
CA GLY A 394 -22.10 -5.05 20.08
C GLY A 394 -20.74 -5.39 20.70
N ARG A 395 -19.69 -5.60 19.89
CA ARG A 395 -18.34 -5.93 20.35
C ARG A 395 -17.32 -4.83 20.07
N ASN A 396 -16.27 -4.81 20.89
CA ASN A 396 -15.13 -3.90 20.75
C ASN A 396 -14.01 -4.53 19.95
N TYR A 397 -13.37 -3.73 19.10
CA TYR A 397 -12.26 -4.15 18.27
C TYR A 397 -11.16 -3.09 18.26
N LEU A 398 -9.92 -3.57 18.26
CA LEU A 398 -8.78 -2.83 17.75
C LEU A 398 -8.63 -3.16 16.27
N VAL A 399 -8.86 -2.16 15.42
CA VAL A 399 -8.75 -2.28 13.97
C VAL A 399 -7.52 -1.51 13.51
N THR A 400 -6.63 -2.18 12.79
CA THR A 400 -5.43 -1.54 12.25
C THR A 400 -5.58 -1.18 10.79
N ASN A 401 -4.78 -0.22 10.34
CA ASN A 401 -4.53 0.06 8.94
C ASN A 401 -5.78 0.42 8.10
N VAL A 402 -6.64 1.30 8.60
CA VAL A 402 -7.83 1.77 7.86
C VAL A 402 -7.56 3.08 7.13
N MET A 403 -8.32 3.34 6.06
CA MET A 403 -8.15 4.52 5.19
C MET A 403 -9.42 5.36 5.15
N PRO A 404 -9.32 6.70 5.23
CA PRO A 404 -10.43 7.60 4.88
C PRO A 404 -10.91 7.39 3.44
N THR A 405 -12.22 7.37 3.25
CA THR A 405 -12.90 7.34 1.95
C THR A 405 -13.95 8.42 1.88
N GLN A 406 -14.53 8.64 0.70
CA GLN A 406 -15.60 9.61 0.48
C GLN A 406 -15.30 10.97 1.13
N LYS A 407 -14.07 11.47 0.95
CA LYS A 407 -13.52 12.64 1.67
C LYS A 407 -14.45 13.87 1.63
N GLY A 408 -15.12 14.11 0.50
CA GLY A 408 -16.06 15.22 0.32
C GLY A 408 -17.36 15.11 1.12
N SER A 409 -17.70 13.91 1.60
CA SER A 409 -18.92 13.63 2.38
C SER A 409 -18.73 13.85 3.88
N TRP A 410 -17.49 14.06 4.35
CA TRP A 410 -17.20 14.26 5.77
C TRP A 410 -17.65 15.65 6.23
N ARG A 411 -18.73 15.70 6.99
CA ARG A 411 -19.21 16.95 7.61
C ARG A 411 -18.26 17.41 8.73
N LYS A 412 -18.35 18.68 9.12
CA LYS A 412 -17.68 19.18 10.34
C LYS A 412 -18.13 18.37 11.57
N PRO A 413 -17.30 18.23 12.62
CA PRO A 413 -17.67 17.47 13.81
C PRO A 413 -18.95 18.03 14.43
N ASP A 414 -19.97 17.20 14.49
CA ASP A 414 -21.30 17.44 15.05
C ASP A 414 -21.96 16.09 15.37
N VAL A 415 -22.85 16.01 16.36
CA VAL A 415 -23.39 14.73 16.88
C VAL A 415 -23.95 13.82 15.78
N GLU A 416 -24.52 14.39 14.72
CA GLU A 416 -25.07 13.66 13.56
C GLU A 416 -24.08 13.46 12.40
N SER A 417 -22.82 13.86 12.58
CA SER A 417 -21.80 13.76 11.54
C SER A 417 -21.19 12.37 11.49
N GLU A 418 -21.06 11.87 10.26
CA GLU A 418 -20.55 10.53 9.96
C GLU A 418 -19.26 10.64 9.14
N ILE A 419 -18.32 9.73 9.41
CA ILE A 419 -17.10 9.59 8.62
C ILE A 419 -17.09 8.26 7.88
N PHE A 420 -16.38 8.19 6.76
CA PHE A 420 -16.33 7.01 5.92
C PHE A 420 -14.91 6.48 5.88
N LEU A 421 -14.74 5.23 6.29
CA LEU A 421 -13.46 4.52 6.36
C LEU A 421 -13.57 3.21 5.57
N GLN A 422 -12.44 2.69 5.12
CA GLN A 422 -12.36 1.33 4.57
C GLN A 422 -11.17 0.56 5.09
N THR A 423 -11.30 -0.76 5.14
CA THR A 423 -10.16 -1.66 5.39
C THR A 423 -9.21 -1.68 4.19
N THR A 424 -7.95 -2.00 4.46
CA THR A 424 -6.93 -2.27 3.44
C THR A 424 -6.53 -3.74 3.51
N ARG A 425 -5.76 -4.23 2.52
CA ARG A 425 -5.19 -5.60 2.57
C ARG A 425 -4.35 -5.87 3.83
N GLY A 426 -3.80 -4.83 4.45
CA GLY A 426 -3.06 -4.92 5.70
C GLY A 426 -3.88 -4.71 6.97
N SER A 427 -5.20 -4.55 6.88
CA SER A 427 -6.06 -4.37 8.05
C SER A 427 -6.16 -5.65 8.87
N SER A 428 -5.97 -5.52 10.17
CA SER A 428 -6.22 -6.59 11.15
C SER A 428 -7.29 -6.16 12.14
N TRP A 429 -8.08 -7.13 12.59
CA TRP A 429 -9.11 -6.97 13.60
C TRP A 429 -8.71 -7.80 14.81
N MET A 430 -8.67 -7.16 15.98
CA MET A 430 -8.42 -7.83 17.25
C MET A 430 -9.60 -7.56 18.17
N PRO A 431 -10.40 -8.57 18.54
CA PRO A 431 -11.48 -8.37 19.51
C PRO A 431 -10.88 -7.99 20.86
N VAL A 432 -11.51 -7.03 21.53
CA VAL A 432 -11.11 -6.54 22.85
C VAL A 432 -12.30 -6.70 23.80
N PRO A 433 -12.06 -7.00 25.09
CA PRO A 433 -13.13 -7.09 26.09
C PRO A 433 -14.04 -5.86 26.18
#